data_AF-R7UEZ8-F1
#
_entry.id   AF-R7UEZ8-F1
#
_cell.length_a   1.000
_cell.length_b   1.000
_cell.length_c   1.000
_cell.angle_alpha   90.00
_cell.angle_beta   90.00
_cell.angle_gamma   90.00
#
_symmetry.space_group_name_H-M   'P 1'
#
loop_
_entity.id
_entity.type
_entity.pdbx_description
1 polymer ?
#
loop_
_entity_poly.entity_id
_entity_poly.type
_entity_poly.pdbx_seq_one_letter_code
_entity_poly.pdbx_strand_id
1 'polypeptide(L)'
;MQISIFFALLIGVVTAGSLRSSSVEFSSIEIRMATETCGDELYDPTESICCDGVLSSLSMCGSTSTSDVRCCGKRAFTDTRLACCGGTLDLKQGDRHNNACCGGFSFDQTTHMCCQGTFHPKPKGDEEELACCRTRAYSKAEFTCDDGVLVEV
;
A
#
# COMPACT_ATOMS: atom_id res chain seq x y z
N MET A 1 -73.82 -3.48 1.96
CA MET A 1 -72.80 -3.96 1.01
C MET A 1 -71.60 -4.35 1.84
N GLN A 2 -71.29 -5.65 1.89
CA GLN A 2 -70.30 -6.27 2.79
C GLN A 2 -68.88 -5.75 2.54
N ILE A 3 -68.15 -5.46 3.63
CA ILE A 3 -66.68 -5.47 3.65
C ILE A 3 -66.30 -6.68 4.51
N SER A 4 -65.75 -7.69 3.86
CA SER A 4 -65.29 -8.93 4.49
C SER A 4 -63.90 -8.75 5.13
N ILE A 5 -63.68 -9.57 6.15
CA ILE A 5 -62.74 -9.42 7.27
C ILE A 5 -61.46 -10.28 7.02
N PHE A 6 -60.40 -10.00 7.79
CA PHE A 6 -59.19 -10.80 8.12
C PHE A 6 -58.00 -10.63 7.14
N PHE A 7 -56.84 -10.12 7.55
CA PHE A 7 -56.00 -10.69 8.62
C PHE A 7 -55.43 -9.62 9.57
N ALA A 8 -55.67 -9.88 10.86
CA ALA A 8 -55.16 -9.17 12.01
C ALA A 8 -53.77 -9.69 12.43
N LEU A 9 -53.20 -8.97 13.42
CA LEU A 9 -52.11 -9.32 14.34
C LEU A 9 -50.70 -8.84 13.88
N LEU A 10 -49.94 -7.99 14.57
CA LEU A 10 -50.05 -7.32 15.87
C LEU A 10 -49.14 -6.07 15.84
N ILE A 11 -49.73 -4.89 16.00
CA ILE A 11 -49.03 -3.71 16.53
C ILE A 11 -49.05 -3.88 18.05
N GLY A 12 -47.93 -4.33 18.62
CA GLY A 12 -47.78 -4.56 20.05
C GLY A 12 -46.98 -3.46 20.74
N VAL A 13 -47.70 -2.40 21.15
CA VAL A 13 -47.56 -1.63 22.40
C VAL A 13 -46.15 -1.34 22.94
N VAL A 14 -45.77 -0.06 22.89
CA VAL A 14 -44.72 0.53 23.73
C VAL A 14 -45.28 0.75 25.14
N THR A 15 -44.77 0.03 26.15
CA THR A 15 -44.94 0.41 27.57
C THR A 15 -43.65 0.20 28.34
N ALA A 16 -43.31 1.20 29.16
CA ALA A 16 -42.08 1.33 29.93
C ALA A 16 -41.84 0.15 30.91
N GLY A 17 -40.65 -0.44 30.84
CA GLY A 17 -40.17 -1.45 31.80
C GLY A 17 -39.01 -2.29 31.27
N SER A 18 -37.79 -1.97 31.71
CA SER A 18 -36.60 -2.84 31.83
C SER A 18 -36.05 -3.59 30.60
N LEU A 19 -34.77 -3.29 30.30
CA LEU A 19 -33.88 -3.91 29.31
C LEU A 19 -33.94 -5.45 29.28
N ARG A 20 -34.17 -6.02 28.09
CA ARG A 20 -33.54 -7.29 27.65
C ARG A 20 -33.57 -7.34 26.12
N SER A 21 -32.40 -7.12 25.52
CA SER A 21 -32.14 -7.32 24.10
C SER A 21 -32.55 -8.74 23.73
N SER A 22 -33.67 -8.88 23.03
CA SER A 22 -34.15 -10.18 22.57
C SER A 22 -33.40 -10.51 21.29
N SER A 23 -32.49 -11.46 21.41
CA SER A 23 -31.70 -12.09 20.37
C SER A 23 -32.60 -12.53 19.20
N VAL A 24 -32.56 -11.78 18.10
CA VAL A 24 -33.14 -12.25 16.84
C VAL A 24 -32.15 -13.27 16.26
N GLU A 25 -32.50 -14.55 16.35
CA GLU A 25 -31.76 -15.62 15.66
C GLU A 25 -32.02 -15.51 14.16
N PHE A 26 -31.07 -14.90 13.45
CA PHE A 26 -31.02 -14.96 12.00
C PHE A 26 -30.42 -16.30 11.58
N SER A 27 -31.27 -17.12 10.94
CA SER A 27 -30.93 -18.35 10.23
C SER A 27 -29.68 -18.15 9.36
N SER A 28 -28.71 -19.04 9.55
CA SER A 28 -27.42 -19.11 8.87
C SER A 28 -27.58 -19.34 7.37
N ILE A 29 -27.70 -18.27 6.59
CA ILE A 29 -27.30 -18.24 5.19
C ILE A 29 -25.89 -17.63 5.19
N GLU A 30 -24.85 -18.47 5.06
CA GLU A 30 -23.51 -17.96 4.72
C GLU A 30 -23.50 -17.49 3.26
N ILE A 31 -24.07 -16.31 2.99
CA ILE A 31 -23.64 -15.54 1.82
C ILE A 31 -22.28 -15.00 2.20
N ARG A 32 -21.22 -15.69 1.78
CA ARG A 32 -19.85 -15.20 1.87
C ARG A 32 -19.70 -13.96 0.98
N MET A 33 -20.25 -12.82 1.40
CA MET A 33 -19.70 -11.54 1.02
C MET A 33 -18.46 -11.37 1.90
N ALA A 34 -17.29 -11.73 1.38
CA ALA A 34 -16.04 -11.42 2.05
C ALA A 34 -15.99 -9.89 2.14
N THR A 35 -16.42 -9.33 3.26
CA THR A 35 -16.56 -7.89 3.44
C THR A 35 -15.58 -7.52 4.52
N GLU A 36 -14.63 -6.67 4.14
CA GLU A 36 -13.64 -6.13 5.04
C GLU A 36 -14.04 -4.70 5.43
N THR A 37 -13.42 -4.16 6.48
CA THR A 37 -13.64 -2.78 6.92
C THR A 37 -12.43 -1.91 6.59
N CYS A 38 -12.66 -0.75 6.00
CA CYS A 38 -11.69 0.31 5.81
C CYS A 38 -12.09 1.51 6.67
N GLY A 39 -11.49 1.65 7.86
CA GLY A 39 -12.03 2.55 8.87
C GLY A 39 -13.43 2.08 9.30
N ASP A 40 -14.43 2.94 9.13
CA ASP A 40 -15.83 2.64 9.48
C ASP A 40 -16.67 2.15 8.27
N GLU A 41 -16.06 2.02 7.09
CA GLU A 41 -16.75 1.63 5.85
C GLU A 41 -16.52 0.14 5.53
N LEU A 42 -17.61 -0.60 5.27
CA LEU A 42 -17.52 -1.95 4.71
C LEU A 42 -17.20 -1.90 3.22
N TYR A 43 -16.31 -2.77 2.76
CA TYR A 43 -15.94 -2.86 1.35
C TYR A 43 -15.74 -4.30 0.88
N ASP A 44 -15.85 -4.49 -0.42
CA ASP A 44 -15.54 -5.75 -1.10
C ASP A 44 -14.06 -5.77 -1.51
N PRO A 45 -13.22 -6.65 -0.93
CA PRO A 45 -11.81 -6.76 -1.25
C PRO A 45 -11.56 -7.40 -2.62
N THR A 46 -12.59 -7.83 -3.37
CA THR A 46 -12.39 -8.20 -4.78
C THR A 46 -12.47 -7.01 -5.74
N GLU A 47 -13.04 -5.88 -5.29
CA GLU A 47 -13.30 -4.69 -6.12
C GLU A 47 -12.55 -3.44 -5.66
N SER A 48 -12.09 -3.43 -4.41
CA SER A 48 -11.41 -2.30 -3.79
C SER A 48 -10.29 -2.73 -2.84
N ILE A 49 -9.45 -1.77 -2.47
CA ILE A 49 -8.36 -1.93 -1.51
C ILE A 49 -8.38 -0.78 -0.49
N CYS A 50 -8.07 -1.08 0.76
CA CYS A 50 -7.91 -0.07 1.81
C CYS A 50 -6.42 0.23 2.05
N CYS A 51 -6.01 1.49 1.87
CA CYS A 51 -4.65 1.95 2.13
C CYS A 51 -4.66 3.00 3.24
N ASP A 52 -4.10 2.69 4.42
CA ASP A 52 -4.05 3.59 5.58
C ASP A 52 -5.39 4.31 5.87
N GLY A 53 -6.49 3.54 5.82
CA GLY A 53 -7.85 4.02 6.07
C GLY A 53 -8.49 4.77 4.89
N VAL A 54 -7.88 4.76 3.71
CA VAL A 54 -8.44 5.32 2.47
C VAL A 54 -8.82 4.21 1.53
N LEU A 55 -10.12 4.11 1.24
CA LEU A 55 -10.66 3.14 0.30
C LEU A 55 -10.37 3.59 -1.15
N SER A 56 -9.91 2.67 -2.00
CA SER A 56 -9.63 2.90 -3.42
C SER A 56 -10.17 1.76 -4.27
N SER A 57 -10.90 2.07 -5.35
CA SER A 57 -11.39 1.05 -6.29
C SER A 57 -10.24 0.53 -7.18
N LEU A 58 -10.21 -0.78 -7.42
CA LEU A 58 -9.20 -1.40 -8.30
C LEU A 58 -9.27 -0.86 -9.73
N SER A 59 -10.49 -0.54 -10.21
CA SER A 59 -10.71 0.05 -11.52
C SER A 59 -9.98 1.39 -11.70
N MET A 60 -9.90 2.20 -10.64
CA MET A 60 -9.16 3.48 -10.65
C MET A 60 -7.65 3.28 -10.72
N CYS A 61 -7.16 2.16 -10.18
CA CYS A 61 -5.76 1.73 -10.29
C CYS A 61 -5.46 1.07 -11.64
N GLY A 62 -6.45 0.92 -12.52
CA GLY A 62 -6.31 0.20 -13.80
C GLY A 62 -6.08 -1.30 -13.61
N SER A 63 -6.56 -1.88 -12.50
CA SER A 63 -6.44 -3.29 -12.18
C SER A 63 -7.80 -3.95 -12.02
N THR A 64 -7.88 -5.24 -12.31
CA THR A 64 -9.03 -6.10 -12.00
C THR A 64 -8.73 -7.11 -10.89
N SER A 65 -7.54 -7.01 -10.28
CA SER A 65 -7.09 -7.91 -9.22
C SER A 65 -6.38 -7.14 -8.11
N THR A 66 -6.70 -7.45 -6.86
CA THR A 66 -5.97 -6.94 -5.69
C THR A 66 -4.52 -7.39 -5.65
N SER A 67 -4.18 -8.52 -6.30
CA SER A 67 -2.78 -9.00 -6.37
C SER A 67 -1.83 -8.00 -7.03
N ASP A 68 -2.36 -7.16 -7.91
CA ASP A 68 -1.57 -6.26 -8.76
C ASP A 68 -1.49 -4.84 -8.17
N VAL A 69 -2.25 -4.59 -7.10
CA VAL A 69 -2.36 -3.29 -6.45
C VAL A 69 -1.68 -3.35 -5.08
N ARG A 70 -0.92 -2.30 -4.78
CA ARG A 70 -0.20 -2.12 -3.51
C ARG A 70 -0.51 -0.77 -2.91
N CYS A 71 -0.23 -0.62 -1.63
CA CYS A 71 -0.34 0.66 -0.93
C CYS A 71 1.01 1.36 -0.81
N CYS A 72 0.99 2.68 -0.96
CA CYS A 72 2.06 3.59 -0.58
C CYS A 72 1.48 4.68 0.32
N GLY A 73 1.57 4.47 1.62
CA GLY A 73 0.76 5.21 2.58
C GLY A 73 -0.73 5.08 2.25
N LYS A 74 -1.41 6.21 2.11
CA LYS A 74 -2.84 6.32 1.76
C LYS A 74 -3.20 6.07 0.29
N ARG A 75 -2.23 5.76 -0.57
CA ARG A 75 -2.43 5.67 -2.02
C ARG A 75 -2.30 4.24 -2.50
N ALA A 76 -3.35 3.74 -3.17
CA ALA A 76 -3.29 2.51 -3.94
C ALA A 76 -2.59 2.76 -5.30
N PHE A 77 -1.76 1.84 -5.74
CA PHE A 77 -1.04 1.93 -7.03
C PHE A 77 -0.70 0.54 -7.58
N THR A 78 -0.48 0.43 -8.89
CA THR A 78 0.09 -0.78 -9.50
C THR A 78 1.60 -0.63 -9.68
N ASP A 79 2.35 -1.70 -9.47
CA ASP A 79 3.82 -1.68 -9.54
C ASP A 79 4.38 -1.67 -10.98
N THR A 80 3.55 -1.38 -11.98
CA THR A 80 3.93 -1.40 -13.40
C THR A 80 5.00 -0.35 -13.71
N ARG A 81 4.74 0.90 -13.32
CA ARG A 81 5.63 2.05 -13.59
C ARG A 81 6.00 2.84 -12.34
N LEU A 82 5.38 2.53 -11.21
CA LEU A 82 5.54 3.26 -9.96
C LEU A 82 6.25 2.39 -8.93
N ALA A 83 7.00 3.05 -8.07
CA ALA A 83 7.60 2.47 -6.88
C ALA A 83 7.18 3.29 -5.65
N CYS A 84 7.09 2.62 -4.51
CA CYS A 84 6.91 3.28 -3.22
C CYS A 84 8.24 3.30 -2.48
N CYS A 85 8.84 4.48 -2.34
CA CYS A 85 10.11 4.68 -1.64
C CYS A 85 9.87 5.54 -0.41
N GLY A 86 10.03 4.97 0.79
CA GLY A 86 9.85 5.70 2.05
C GLY A 86 8.47 6.36 2.20
N GLY A 87 7.41 5.73 1.68
CA GLY A 87 6.05 6.27 1.69
C GLY A 87 5.74 7.29 0.58
N THR A 88 6.69 7.56 -0.31
CA THR A 88 6.50 8.43 -1.47
C THR A 88 6.35 7.59 -2.73
N LEU A 89 5.33 7.88 -3.54
CA LEU A 89 5.19 7.31 -4.88
C LEU A 89 6.10 8.05 -5.85
N ASP A 90 6.90 7.29 -6.59
CA ASP A 90 7.80 7.81 -7.61
C ASP A 90 7.76 6.93 -8.87
N LEU A 91 8.17 7.48 -10.00
CA LEU A 91 8.34 6.72 -11.23
C LEU A 91 9.54 5.79 -11.08
N LYS A 92 9.37 4.54 -11.49
CA LYS A 92 10.48 3.61 -11.62
C LYS A 92 11.51 4.16 -12.59
N GLN A 93 12.76 4.18 -12.16
CA GLN A 93 13.90 4.58 -12.98
C GLN A 93 14.63 3.37 -13.56
N GLY A 94 14.57 2.22 -12.87
CA GLY A 94 15.04 0.93 -13.37
C GLY A 94 13.89 0.02 -13.81
N ASP A 95 14.24 -1.14 -14.36
CA ASP A 95 13.26 -2.20 -14.59
C ASP A 95 12.78 -2.85 -13.27
N ARG A 96 11.96 -3.90 -13.37
CA ARG A 96 11.40 -4.60 -12.20
C ARG A 96 12.44 -5.09 -11.20
N HIS A 97 13.61 -5.51 -11.66
CA HIS A 97 14.68 -6.07 -10.82
C HIS A 97 15.72 -5.03 -10.45
N ASN A 98 15.84 -3.97 -11.25
CA ASN A 98 16.88 -2.96 -11.13
C ASN A 98 16.42 -1.66 -10.45
N ASN A 99 15.13 -1.51 -10.21
CA ASN A 99 14.62 -0.35 -9.51
C ASN A 99 14.81 -0.47 -7.98
N ALA A 100 15.58 0.44 -7.40
CA ALA A 100 15.85 0.53 -5.96
C ALA A 100 15.37 1.87 -5.38
N CYS A 101 15.41 1.99 -4.05
CA CYS A 101 15.01 3.20 -3.32
C CYS A 101 16.19 3.80 -2.54
N CYS A 102 16.33 5.12 -2.57
CA CYS A 102 17.31 5.87 -1.79
C CYS A 102 16.70 7.20 -1.33
N GLY A 103 16.68 7.47 -0.03
CA GLY A 103 16.19 8.75 0.51
C GLY A 103 14.74 9.09 0.17
N GLY A 104 13.89 8.08 -0.10
CA GLY A 104 12.51 8.29 -0.52
C GLY A 104 12.30 8.42 -2.03
N PHE A 105 13.36 8.31 -2.83
CA PHE A 105 13.31 8.38 -4.29
C PHE A 105 13.65 7.05 -4.92
N SER A 106 13.09 6.82 -6.11
CA SER A 106 13.35 5.64 -6.92
C SER A 106 14.57 5.88 -7.82
N PHE A 107 15.43 4.88 -8.00
CA PHE A 107 16.59 4.95 -8.90
C PHE A 107 16.89 3.60 -9.56
N ASP A 108 17.63 3.63 -10.68
CA ASP A 108 18.13 2.42 -11.35
C ASP A 108 19.48 1.99 -10.75
N GLN A 109 19.50 0.85 -10.06
CA GLN A 109 20.70 0.33 -9.40
C GLN A 109 21.77 -0.21 -10.37
N THR A 110 21.47 -0.32 -11.66
CA THR A 110 22.50 -0.64 -12.67
C THR A 110 23.38 0.57 -12.98
N THR A 111 22.85 1.78 -12.82
CA THR A 111 23.55 3.03 -13.19
C THR A 111 23.89 3.90 -11.98
N HIS A 112 23.19 3.73 -10.86
CA HIS A 112 23.37 4.53 -9.65
C HIS A 112 23.55 3.64 -8.41
N MET A 113 24.05 4.24 -7.33
CA MET A 113 24.16 3.62 -6.01
C MET A 113 23.74 4.61 -4.92
N CYS A 114 23.34 4.10 -3.75
CA CYS A 114 22.86 4.90 -2.63
C CYS A 114 23.92 5.02 -1.53
N CYS A 115 24.27 6.24 -1.14
CA CYS A 115 25.16 6.53 -0.03
C CYS A 115 24.45 7.44 0.99
N GLN A 116 24.14 6.90 2.17
CA GLN A 116 23.48 7.63 3.27
C GLN A 116 22.22 8.42 2.84
N GLY A 117 21.38 7.80 2.01
CA GLY A 117 20.12 8.41 1.56
C GLY A 117 20.24 9.32 0.34
N THR A 118 21.45 9.53 -0.20
CA THR A 118 21.67 10.24 -1.45
C THR A 118 22.11 9.27 -2.54
N PHE A 119 21.43 9.25 -3.68
CA PHE A 119 21.85 8.41 -4.81
C PHE A 119 22.80 9.17 -5.73
N HIS A 120 23.76 8.44 -6.29
CA HIS A 120 24.81 8.97 -7.17
C HIS A 120 25.00 8.04 -8.37
N PRO A 121 25.42 8.56 -9.54
CA PRO A 121 25.90 7.71 -10.61
C PRO A 121 27.02 6.80 -10.08
N LYS A 122 27.01 5.53 -10.49
CA LYS A 122 28.07 4.59 -10.16
C LYS A 122 29.41 5.12 -10.71
N PRO A 123 30.46 5.25 -9.87
CA PRO A 123 31.82 5.52 -10.34
C PRO A 123 32.31 4.46 -11.33
N LYS A 124 33.41 4.75 -12.02
CA LYS A 124 34.06 3.76 -12.89
C LYS A 124 34.71 2.66 -12.05
N GLY A 125 34.62 1.42 -12.52
CA GLY A 125 35.20 0.25 -11.87
C GLY A 125 34.20 -0.90 -11.79
N ASP A 126 34.66 -2.02 -11.27
CA ASP A 126 33.82 -3.18 -11.03
C ASP A 126 32.92 -2.95 -9.80
N GLU A 127 31.80 -3.68 -9.70
CA GLU A 127 30.82 -3.46 -8.63
C GLU A 127 31.42 -3.67 -7.23
N GLU A 128 32.38 -4.59 -7.10
CA GLU A 128 33.12 -4.86 -5.87
C GLU A 128 34.07 -3.72 -5.45
N GLU A 129 34.46 -2.86 -6.39
CA GLU A 129 35.31 -1.70 -6.17
C GLU A 129 34.52 -0.46 -5.76
N LEU A 130 33.21 -0.45 -5.95
CA LEU A 130 32.36 0.69 -5.58
C LEU A 130 32.17 0.75 -4.05
N ALA A 131 32.24 1.97 -3.50
CA ALA A 131 32.07 2.21 -2.08
C ALA A 131 31.45 3.58 -1.79
N CYS A 132 31.00 3.75 -0.54
CA CYS A 132 30.52 5.03 -0.03
C CYS A 132 31.50 5.59 1.01
N CYS A 133 31.78 6.89 0.91
CA CYS A 133 32.41 7.68 1.93
C CYS A 133 31.41 8.75 2.39
N ARG A 134 30.76 8.52 3.53
CA ARG A 134 29.57 9.28 3.96
C ARG A 134 28.48 9.24 2.87
N THR A 135 28.06 10.39 2.38
CA THR A 135 27.06 10.53 1.32
C THR A 135 27.68 10.42 -0.09
N ARG A 136 28.99 10.23 -0.25
CA ARG A 136 29.64 10.23 -1.57
C ARG A 136 29.94 8.82 -2.05
N ALA A 137 29.53 8.51 -3.28
CA ALA A 137 29.97 7.32 -3.99
C ALA A 137 31.39 7.53 -4.55
N TYR A 138 32.24 6.51 -4.44
CA TYR A 138 33.60 6.52 -4.99
C TYR A 138 34.06 5.12 -5.42
N SER A 139 35.09 5.09 -6.27
CA SER A 139 35.78 3.85 -6.67
C SER A 139 37.02 3.63 -5.81
N LYS A 140 37.18 2.45 -5.24
CA LYS A 140 38.38 2.05 -4.47
C LYS A 140 39.65 2.04 -5.32
N ALA A 141 39.53 2.01 -6.65
CA ALA A 141 40.67 2.12 -7.56
C ALA A 141 41.27 3.53 -7.61
N GLU A 142 40.47 4.56 -7.27
CA GLU A 142 40.87 5.97 -7.36
C GLU A 142 41.02 6.64 -5.98
N PHE A 143 40.20 6.25 -4.99
CA PHE A 143 40.19 6.88 -3.67
C PHE A 143 40.14 5.87 -2.51
N THR A 144 40.56 6.33 -1.33
CA THR A 144 40.27 5.75 -0.02
C THR A 144 39.38 6.70 0.80
N CYS A 145 38.76 6.20 1.87
CA CYS A 145 37.96 7.01 2.78
C CYS A 145 38.60 6.99 4.18
N ASP A 146 39.16 8.12 4.60
CA ASP A 146 39.76 8.32 5.92
C ASP A 146 38.95 9.33 6.74
N ASP A 147 38.37 8.87 7.86
CA ASP A 147 37.43 9.62 8.71
C ASP A 147 36.31 10.38 7.95
N GLY A 148 35.86 9.83 6.82
CA GLY A 148 34.83 10.45 5.98
C GLY A 148 35.35 11.46 4.96
N VAL A 149 36.66 11.58 4.81
CA VAL A 149 37.33 12.37 3.77
C VAL A 149 37.84 11.43 2.69
N LEU A 150 37.57 11.76 1.42
CA LEU A 150 38.12 11.03 0.28
C LEU A 150 39.56 11.47 0.03
N VAL A 151 40.47 10.50 -0.04
CA VAL A 151 41.90 10.69 -0.29
C VAL A 151 42.29 9.87 -1.51
N GLU A 152 42.92 10.47 -2.51
CA GLU A 152 43.40 9.77 -3.71
C GLU A 152 44.43 8.69 -3.36
N VAL A 153 44.38 7.55 -4.07
CA VAL A 153 45.30 6.41 -3.90
C VAL A 153 46.60 6.64 -4.68
#